data_AF-A0A4U6X510-F1
#
_entry.id   AF-A0A4U6X510-F1
#
_cell.length_a   1.000
_cell.length_b   1.000
_cell.length_c   1.000
_cell.angle_alpha   90.00
_cell.angle_beta   90.00
_cell.angle_gamma   90.00
#
_symmetry.space_group_name_H-M   'P 1'
#
loop_
_entity.id
_entity.type
_entity.pdbx_description
1 polymer ?
#
loop_
_entity_poly.entity_id
_entity_poly.type
_entity_poly.pdbx_seq_one_letter_code
_entity_poly.pdbx_strand_id
1 'polypeptide(L)'
;MVILVFYRPHGSMRGLRVFEYFVIGLVLAVVVCFCIQLSLIKDTPAGEVFRGYLPSHAVVESKGLYQACGILGATVMPHSLYLGSGIVQARLRDYDAKHGLLPPGTGEVDLGGESIDKEPYVPSARAIKHCLKTSTAELGISLFTFALFVNSAILVVAGASLFGNEDAPDADIFGIHRLLTDSISGAAGTIFALALLLSGVSAGIVCTIAGQMVGEGALNWKMRPWLRRLATRSISVTPSIVIAGAVGRQGVSAALNASQVVLSVVLPFVTAPLIYFTCRHKYMTVRDGEARPRNGVDEETLQEAVGLVKMANSWYTAALAVLVWVIIAAMNVANLVLLGKGGE
;
A
#
# COMPACT_ATOMS: atom_id res chain seq x y z
N MET A 1 -18.32 7.50 -5.23
CA MET A 1 -18.39 8.10 -6.57
C MET A 1 -18.07 9.60 -6.53
N VAL A 2 -18.69 10.37 -5.62
CA VAL A 2 -18.51 11.83 -5.50
C VAL A 2 -17.05 12.30 -5.29
N ILE A 3 -16.24 11.58 -4.51
CA ILE A 3 -14.88 12.03 -4.17
C ILE A 3 -13.88 11.93 -5.34
N LEU A 4 -14.12 11.04 -6.32
CA LEU A 4 -13.25 10.91 -7.50
C LEU A 4 -13.45 12.03 -8.53
N VAL A 5 -14.53 12.82 -8.41
CA VAL A 5 -14.72 14.04 -9.20
C VAL A 5 -13.69 15.10 -8.81
N PHE A 6 -13.17 15.04 -7.58
CA PHE A 6 -12.18 16.00 -7.06
C PHE A 6 -10.72 15.53 -7.22
N TYR A 7 -10.47 14.26 -7.57
CA TYR A 7 -9.10 13.79 -7.78
C TYR A 7 -8.65 14.07 -9.23
N ARG A 8 -7.87 15.13 -9.40
CA ARG A 8 -7.05 15.36 -10.60
C ARG A 8 -5.62 14.89 -10.29
N PRO A 9 -5.09 13.82 -10.92
CA PRO A 9 -3.75 13.29 -10.64
C PRO A 9 -2.60 14.28 -10.91
N HIS A 10 -2.86 15.33 -11.69
CA HIS A 10 -1.94 16.45 -11.92
C HIS A 10 -2.50 17.80 -11.44
N GLY A 11 -3.47 17.77 -10.51
CA GLY A 11 -4.11 18.96 -9.96
C GLY A 11 -3.28 19.70 -8.92
N SER A 12 -3.72 20.91 -8.58
CA SER A 12 -3.08 21.77 -7.58
C SER A 12 -2.83 21.05 -6.25
N MET A 13 -1.75 21.40 -5.54
CA MET A 13 -1.39 20.86 -4.21
C MET A 13 -2.55 20.86 -3.19
N ARG A 14 -3.54 21.73 -3.38
CA ARG A 14 -4.77 21.76 -2.57
C ARG A 14 -5.57 20.47 -2.71
N GLY A 15 -5.73 19.92 -3.92
CA GLY A 15 -6.45 18.66 -4.15
C GLY A 15 -5.76 17.47 -3.48
N LEU A 16 -4.43 17.39 -3.58
CA LEU A 16 -3.65 16.34 -2.92
C LEU A 16 -3.74 16.45 -1.39
N ARG A 17 -3.60 17.65 -0.81
CA ARG A 17 -3.70 17.84 0.65
C ARG A 17 -5.09 17.50 1.19
N VAL A 18 -6.15 17.90 0.50
CA VAL A 18 -7.53 17.54 0.89
C VAL A 18 -7.71 16.02 0.88
N PHE A 19 -7.17 15.35 -0.14
CA PHE A 19 -7.17 13.89 -0.20
C PHE A 19 -6.38 13.25 0.95
N GLU A 20 -5.17 13.74 1.25
CA GLU A 20 -4.34 13.26 2.36
C GLU A 20 -5.06 13.44 3.71
N TYR A 21 -5.64 14.61 3.98
CA TYR A 21 -6.41 14.86 5.22
C TYR A 21 -7.63 13.95 5.34
N PHE A 22 -8.32 13.68 4.22
CA PHE A 22 -9.43 12.74 4.21
C PHE A 22 -8.97 11.32 4.58
N VAL A 23 -7.89 10.83 3.98
CA VAL A 23 -7.33 9.50 4.30
C VAL A 23 -6.85 9.44 5.74
N ILE A 24 -6.17 10.49 6.24
CA ILE A 24 -5.75 10.58 7.65
C ILE A 24 -6.96 10.51 8.58
N GLY A 25 -8.05 11.21 8.26
CA GLY A 25 -9.29 11.14 9.03
C GLY A 25 -9.88 9.73 9.10
N LEU A 26 -9.88 8.99 7.97
CA LEU A 26 -10.33 7.60 7.94
C LEU A 26 -9.42 6.68 8.77
N VAL A 27 -8.09 6.84 8.66
CA VAL A 27 -7.13 6.03 9.42
C VAL A 27 -7.24 6.31 10.91
N LEU A 28 -7.35 7.58 11.32
CA LEU A 28 -7.55 7.95 12.72
C LEU A 28 -8.85 7.38 13.28
N ALA A 29 -9.94 7.39 12.51
CA ALA A 29 -11.19 6.77 12.93
C ALA A 29 -11.01 5.27 13.20
N VAL A 30 -10.31 4.53 12.32
CA VAL A 30 -10.01 3.11 12.51
C VAL A 30 -9.12 2.87 13.74
N VAL A 31 -8.10 3.70 13.94
CA VAL A 31 -7.21 3.61 15.12
C VAL A 31 -8.00 3.83 16.40
N VAL A 32 -8.87 4.85 16.47
CA VAL A 32 -9.72 5.11 17.63
C VAL A 32 -10.67 3.93 17.89
N CYS A 33 -11.24 3.33 16.84
CA CYS A 33 -12.06 2.13 16.95
C CYS A 33 -11.31 0.98 17.62
N PHE A 34 -10.07 0.70 17.18
CA PHE A 34 -9.25 -0.36 17.78
C PHE A 34 -8.74 -0.01 19.18
N CYS A 35 -8.43 1.25 19.48
CA CYS A 35 -8.11 1.69 20.85
C CYS A 35 -9.27 1.40 21.82
N ILE A 36 -10.50 1.70 21.41
CA ILE A 36 -11.70 1.43 22.22
C ILE A 36 -11.87 -0.08 22.42
N GLN A 37 -11.70 -0.89 21.37
CA GLN A 37 -11.80 -2.35 21.48
C GLN A 37 -10.74 -2.94 22.42
N LEU A 38 -9.48 -2.50 22.29
CA LEU A 38 -8.40 -2.95 23.18
C LEU A 38 -8.66 -2.55 24.64
N SER A 39 -9.23 -1.37 24.90
CA SER A 39 -9.57 -0.94 26.26
C SER A 39 -10.70 -1.75 26.91
N LEU A 40 -11.52 -2.45 26.12
CA LEU A 40 -12.59 -3.29 26.63
C LEU A 40 -12.11 -4.71 27.01
N ILE A 41 -10.93 -5.12 26.55
CA ILE A 41 -10.31 -6.40 26.89
C ILE A 41 -9.69 -6.28 28.29
N LYS A 42 -10.18 -7.09 29.24
CA LYS A 42 -9.73 -7.04 30.65
C LYS A 42 -8.79 -8.17 31.05
N ASP A 43 -8.78 -9.28 30.32
CA ASP A 43 -8.18 -10.55 30.78
C ASP A 43 -6.85 -10.92 30.09
N THR A 44 -6.23 -10.01 29.31
CA THR A 44 -4.97 -10.29 28.60
C THR A 44 -3.83 -9.44 29.15
N PRO A 45 -2.90 -10.01 29.94
CA PRO A 45 -1.78 -9.26 30.49
C PRO A 45 -0.82 -8.80 29.38
N ALA A 46 -0.33 -7.56 29.46
CA ALA A 46 0.55 -6.97 28.45
C ALA A 46 1.83 -7.82 28.19
N GLY A 47 2.32 -8.54 29.21
CA GLY A 47 3.48 -9.42 29.08
C GLY A 47 3.29 -10.55 28.07
N GLU A 48 2.09 -11.11 27.94
CA GLU A 48 1.79 -12.15 26.95
C GLU A 48 1.75 -11.58 25.53
N VAL A 49 1.18 -10.37 25.38
CA VAL A 49 1.18 -9.64 24.11
C VAL A 49 2.61 -9.37 23.64
N PHE A 50 3.48 -8.88 24.53
CA PHE A 50 4.89 -8.63 24.19
C PHE A 50 5.66 -9.92 23.88
N ARG A 51 5.32 -11.04 24.53
CA ARG A 51 5.91 -12.34 24.19
C ARG A 51 5.51 -12.80 22.78
N GLY A 52 4.33 -12.42 22.30
CA GLY A 52 3.87 -12.71 20.93
C GLY A 52 4.67 -12.02 19.82
N TYR A 53 5.43 -10.96 20.13
CA TYR A 53 6.34 -10.33 19.16
C TYR A 53 7.63 -11.14 18.94
N LEU A 54 7.93 -12.13 19.80
CA LEU A 54 9.08 -12.99 19.63
C LEU A 54 8.74 -14.12 18.64
N PRO A 55 9.64 -14.43 17.69
CA PRO A 55 9.41 -15.51 16.73
C PRO A 55 9.31 -16.86 17.43
N SER A 56 8.31 -17.65 17.06
CA SER A 56 8.05 -18.98 17.61
C SER A 56 8.07 -20.05 16.50
N HIS A 57 8.33 -21.30 16.87
CA HIS A 57 8.33 -22.42 15.93
C HIS A 57 6.98 -22.65 15.24
N ALA A 58 5.88 -22.19 15.84
CA ALA A 58 4.52 -22.29 15.30
C ALA A 58 4.35 -21.54 13.95
N VAL A 59 5.20 -20.55 13.66
CA VAL A 59 5.17 -19.81 12.38
C VAL A 59 5.63 -20.67 11.20
N VAL A 60 6.40 -21.74 11.46
CA VAL A 60 6.98 -22.62 10.43
C VAL A 60 6.08 -23.81 10.11
N GLU A 61 5.02 -24.05 10.89
CA GLU A 61 4.02 -25.07 10.60
C GLU A 61 3.16 -24.69 9.37
N SER A 62 2.59 -25.68 8.67
CA SER A 62 1.90 -25.45 7.38
C SER A 62 0.81 -24.39 7.44
N LYS A 63 -0.07 -24.44 8.45
CA LYS A 63 -1.14 -23.44 8.66
C LYS A 63 -0.60 -22.07 9.07
N GLY A 64 0.40 -22.05 9.96
CA GLY A 64 1.07 -20.82 10.38
C GLY A 64 1.81 -20.12 9.24
N LEU A 65 2.47 -20.89 8.37
CA LEU A 65 3.18 -20.38 7.20
C LEU A 65 2.20 -19.81 6.17
N TYR A 66 1.06 -20.46 5.93
CA TYR A 66 0.00 -19.94 5.06
C TYR A 66 -0.54 -18.59 5.57
N GLN A 67 -0.84 -18.50 6.87
CA GLN A 67 -1.29 -17.25 7.49
C GLN A 67 -0.21 -16.16 7.48
N ALA A 68 1.05 -16.52 7.77
CA ALA A 68 2.17 -15.59 7.72
C ALA A 68 2.40 -15.04 6.29
N CYS A 69 2.30 -15.89 5.27
CA CYS A 69 2.34 -15.47 3.87
C CYS A 69 1.17 -14.54 3.53
N GLY A 70 -0.04 -14.88 4.00
CA GLY A 70 -1.24 -14.04 3.82
C GLY A 70 -1.07 -12.65 4.45
N ILE A 71 -0.56 -12.57 5.68
CA ILE A 71 -0.27 -11.30 6.38
C ILE A 71 0.81 -10.53 5.63
N LEU A 72 1.88 -11.19 5.16
CA LEU A 72 2.94 -10.55 4.39
C LEU A 72 2.43 -9.97 3.07
N GLY A 73 1.62 -10.73 2.32
CA GLY A 73 1.00 -10.26 1.07
C GLY A 73 0.01 -9.12 1.30
N ALA A 74 -0.78 -9.18 2.38
CA ALA A 74 -1.72 -8.13 2.75
C ALA A 74 -1.03 -6.84 3.22
N THR A 75 0.15 -6.95 3.85
CA THR A 75 0.90 -5.77 4.34
C THR A 75 1.74 -5.12 3.26
N VAL A 76 2.37 -5.91 2.39
CA VAL A 76 3.20 -5.40 1.29
C VAL A 76 2.39 -5.40 0.00
N MET A 77 1.54 -4.39 -0.16
CA MET A 77 0.69 -4.24 -1.33
C MET A 77 1.47 -3.65 -2.53
N PRO A 78 1.57 -4.35 -3.69
CA PRO A 78 2.29 -3.86 -4.86
C PRO A 78 1.75 -2.52 -5.40
N HIS A 79 0.44 -2.32 -5.33
CA HIS A 79 -0.18 -1.09 -5.81
C HIS A 79 0.20 0.14 -4.97
N SER A 80 0.54 -0.04 -3.69
CA SER A 80 1.03 1.02 -2.82
C SER A 80 2.44 1.49 -3.21
N LEU A 81 3.28 0.60 -3.77
CA LEU A 81 4.58 0.97 -4.32
C LEU A 81 4.44 1.92 -5.52
N TYR A 82 3.54 1.59 -6.44
CA TYR A 82 3.23 2.47 -7.59
C TYR A 82 2.62 3.80 -7.14
N LEU A 83 1.64 3.75 -6.22
CA LEU A 83 0.99 4.95 -5.71
C LEU A 83 1.98 5.92 -5.04
N GLY A 84 2.84 5.40 -4.16
CA GLY A 84 3.86 6.20 -3.49
C GLY A 84 4.80 6.89 -4.47
N SER A 85 5.24 6.16 -5.51
CA SER A 85 6.11 6.73 -6.55
C SER A 85 5.46 7.88 -7.34
N GLY A 86 4.15 7.80 -7.60
CA GLY A 86 3.43 8.84 -8.34
C GLY A 86 3.08 10.06 -7.48
N ILE A 87 2.68 9.88 -6.21
CA ILE A 87 2.33 10.99 -5.31
C ILE A 87 3.54 11.89 -5.03
N VAL A 88 4.74 11.30 -4.91
CA VAL A 88 5.98 12.04 -4.64
C VAL A 88 6.32 13.05 -5.75
N GLN A 89 5.90 12.81 -7.00
CA GLN A 89 6.17 13.73 -8.12
C GLN A 89 5.56 15.12 -7.91
N ALA A 90 4.35 15.19 -7.36
CA ALA A 90 3.69 16.46 -7.05
C ALA A 90 4.44 17.23 -5.94
N ARG A 91 4.98 16.52 -4.95
CA ARG A 91 5.76 17.11 -3.85
C ARG A 91 7.10 17.66 -4.32
N LEU A 92 7.78 16.95 -5.23
CA LEU A 92 9.02 17.41 -5.85
C LEU A 92 8.82 18.73 -6.60
N ARG A 93 7.76 18.81 -7.42
CA ARG A 93 7.42 20.03 -8.16
C ARG A 93 7.06 21.21 -7.26
N ASP A 94 6.32 20.98 -6.18
CA ASP A 94 6.00 22.03 -5.20
C ASP A 94 7.24 22.56 -4.47
N TYR A 95 8.21 21.69 -4.17
CA TYR A 95 9.48 22.11 -3.58
C TYR A 95 10.24 23.03 -4.53
N ASP A 96 10.39 22.64 -5.79
CA ASP A 96 11.10 23.47 -6.78
C ASP A 96 10.36 24.78 -7.07
N ALA A 97 9.02 24.78 -7.08
CA ALA A 97 8.22 25.99 -7.23
C ALA A 97 8.48 27.01 -6.10
N LYS A 98 8.50 26.54 -4.85
CA LYS A 98 8.71 27.41 -3.68
C LYS A 98 10.13 27.97 -3.58
N HIS A 99 11.11 27.26 -4.12
CA HIS A 99 12.52 27.67 -4.07
C HIS A 99 12.97 28.37 -5.36
N GLY A 100 12.06 28.67 -6.30
CA GLY A 100 12.38 29.32 -7.55
C GLY A 100 13.29 28.49 -8.47
N LEU A 101 13.29 27.16 -8.33
CA LEU A 101 14.12 26.22 -9.09
C LEU A 101 13.40 25.69 -10.34
N LEU A 102 12.20 26.20 -10.63
CA LEU A 102 11.44 25.84 -11.82
C LEU A 102 12.03 26.48 -13.07
N PRO A 103 12.06 25.77 -14.21
CA PRO A 103 12.56 26.35 -15.46
C PRO A 103 11.70 27.56 -15.89
N PRO A 104 12.32 28.61 -16.45
CA PRO A 104 11.61 29.81 -16.90
C PRO A 104 10.56 29.44 -17.97
N GLY A 105 9.33 29.94 -17.79
CA GLY A 105 8.18 29.59 -18.66
C GLY A 105 7.25 28.51 -18.10
N THR A 106 7.60 27.84 -16.99
CA THR A 106 6.69 26.91 -16.28
C THR A 106 5.87 27.57 -15.16
N GLY A 107 5.78 28.91 -15.18
CA GLY A 107 5.01 29.71 -14.23
C GLY A 107 3.50 29.51 -14.39
N GLU A 108 2.84 29.30 -13.24
CA GLU A 108 1.38 29.23 -13.03
C GLU A 108 0.54 28.63 -14.18
N VAL A 109 0.26 27.32 -14.07
CA VAL A 109 -0.82 26.68 -14.83
C VAL A 109 -2.14 27.31 -14.41
N ASP A 110 -2.64 28.22 -15.23
CA ASP A 110 -3.94 28.86 -15.12
C ASP A 110 -5.07 27.81 -15.10
N LEU A 111 -6.10 28.06 -14.28
CA LEU A 111 -7.15 27.12 -13.88
C LEU A 111 -8.26 26.94 -14.94
N GLY A 112 -7.96 27.15 -16.23
CA GLY A 112 -9.00 27.36 -17.26
C GLY A 112 -8.94 26.55 -18.56
N GLY A 113 -7.89 25.78 -18.86
CA GLY A 113 -7.68 25.24 -20.22
C GLY A 113 -7.58 23.72 -20.32
N GLU A 114 -8.32 23.13 -21.26
CA GLU A 114 -8.41 21.69 -21.58
C GLU A 114 -7.17 21.06 -22.25
N SER A 115 -6.03 21.74 -22.30
CA SER A 115 -4.80 21.26 -22.96
C SER A 115 -3.62 21.28 -22.00
N ILE A 116 -3.45 20.18 -21.25
CA ILE A 116 -2.20 19.91 -20.54
C ILE A 116 -1.16 19.53 -21.59
N ASP A 117 -0.36 20.49 -22.05
CA ASP A 117 0.91 20.17 -22.71
C ASP A 117 1.83 19.57 -21.64
N LYS A 118 1.91 18.24 -21.70
CA LYS A 118 2.58 17.33 -20.78
C LYS A 118 4.07 17.32 -21.06
N GLU A 119 4.76 18.42 -20.80
CA GLU A 119 6.22 18.35 -20.82
C GLU A 119 6.70 17.54 -19.61
N PRO A 120 7.44 16.44 -19.82
CA PRO A 120 7.97 15.68 -18.71
C PRO A 120 8.98 16.55 -17.97
N TYR A 121 8.86 16.65 -16.65
CA TYR A 121 9.66 17.54 -15.83
C TYR A 121 10.72 16.74 -15.07
N VAL A 122 11.98 17.21 -15.11
CA VAL A 122 13.10 16.64 -14.35
C VAL A 122 13.31 17.49 -13.09
N PRO A 123 13.12 16.93 -11.88
CA PRO A 123 13.25 17.68 -10.62
C PRO A 123 14.69 18.00 -10.25
N SER A 124 14.89 19.06 -9.46
CA SER A 124 16.21 19.45 -8.96
C SER A 124 16.79 18.41 -7.99
N ALA A 125 18.13 18.32 -7.93
CA ALA A 125 18.81 17.41 -7.00
C ALA A 125 18.50 17.75 -5.52
N ARG A 126 18.21 19.01 -5.21
CA ARG A 126 17.82 19.48 -3.87
C ARG A 126 16.42 19.00 -3.50
N ALA A 127 15.45 19.12 -4.41
CA ALA A 127 14.10 18.60 -4.21
C ALA A 127 14.12 17.10 -3.94
N ILE A 128 14.90 16.34 -4.72
CA ILE A 128 15.01 14.89 -4.55
C ILE A 128 15.57 14.53 -3.17
N LYS A 129 16.69 15.13 -2.76
CA LYS A 129 17.30 14.85 -1.44
C LYS A 129 16.37 15.18 -0.28
N HIS A 130 15.71 16.34 -0.34
CA HIS A 130 14.76 16.76 0.69
C HIS A 130 13.54 15.82 0.72
N CYS A 131 12.92 15.58 -0.42
CA CYS A 131 11.71 14.76 -0.50
C CYS A 131 11.98 13.30 -0.16
N LEU A 132 13.16 12.75 -0.50
CA LEU A 132 13.56 11.40 -0.12
C LEU A 132 13.66 11.27 1.39
N LYS A 133 14.35 12.21 2.07
CA LYS A 133 14.50 12.20 3.53
C LYS A 133 13.15 12.31 4.22
N THR A 134 12.33 13.26 3.79
CA THR A 134 11.00 13.51 4.37
C THR A 134 10.05 12.33 4.13
N SER A 135 9.99 11.82 2.89
CA SER A 135 9.13 10.68 2.57
C SER A 135 9.56 9.41 3.29
N THR A 136 10.86 9.17 3.45
CA THR A 136 11.36 8.03 4.24
C THR A 136 10.95 8.15 5.71
N ALA A 137 11.06 9.36 6.30
CA ALA A 137 10.64 9.59 7.67
C ALA A 137 9.11 9.44 7.85
N GLU A 138 8.32 10.02 6.94
CA GLU A 138 6.86 9.91 6.97
C GLU A 138 6.39 8.46 6.82
N LEU A 139 6.93 7.71 5.85
CA LEU A 139 6.61 6.30 5.65
C LEU A 139 7.07 5.45 6.84
N GLY A 140 8.27 5.70 7.37
CA GLY A 140 8.79 5.00 8.54
C GLY A 140 7.93 5.21 9.77
N ILE A 141 7.57 6.46 10.07
CA ILE A 141 6.64 6.80 11.16
C ILE A 141 5.29 6.13 10.91
N SER A 142 4.71 6.28 9.71
CA SER A 142 3.39 5.74 9.41
C SER A 142 3.31 4.22 9.53
N LEU A 143 4.33 3.49 9.06
CA LEU A 143 4.40 2.04 9.16
C LEU A 143 4.59 1.58 10.61
N PHE A 144 5.48 2.24 11.36
CA PHE A 144 5.82 1.82 12.72
C PHE A 144 4.76 2.22 13.75
N THR A 145 4.06 3.35 13.55
CA THR A 145 3.02 3.80 14.47
C THR A 145 1.65 3.26 14.06
N PHE A 146 1.13 3.62 12.89
CA PHE A 146 -0.25 3.32 12.53
C PHE A 146 -0.43 1.89 12.02
N ALA A 147 0.38 1.45 11.05
CA ALA A 147 0.19 0.13 10.45
C ALA A 147 0.51 -1.00 11.43
N LEU A 148 1.64 -0.90 12.14
CA LEU A 148 2.00 -1.87 13.17
C LEU A 148 0.96 -1.90 14.30
N PHE A 149 0.53 -0.74 14.80
CA PHE A 149 -0.50 -0.68 15.84
C PHE A 149 -1.80 -1.36 15.41
N VAL A 150 -2.32 -1.02 14.22
CA VAL A 150 -3.60 -1.59 13.75
C VAL A 150 -3.47 -3.10 13.51
N ASN A 151 -2.39 -3.55 12.87
CA ASN A 151 -2.17 -4.98 12.62
C ASN A 151 -2.03 -5.77 13.93
N SER A 152 -1.28 -5.23 14.90
CA SER A 152 -1.15 -5.84 16.22
C SER A 152 -2.47 -5.80 16.99
N ALA A 153 -3.23 -4.71 16.92
CA ALA A 153 -4.52 -4.59 17.60
C ALA A 153 -5.52 -5.63 17.08
N ILE A 154 -5.61 -5.83 15.76
CA ILE A 154 -6.46 -6.86 15.16
C ILE A 154 -6.06 -8.25 15.67
N LEU A 155 -4.76 -8.56 15.72
CA LEU A 155 -4.27 -9.86 16.14
C LEU A 155 -4.46 -10.11 17.65
N VAL A 156 -4.28 -9.07 18.49
CA VAL A 156 -4.53 -9.13 19.93
C VAL A 156 -6.01 -9.29 20.22
N VAL A 157 -6.88 -8.53 19.55
CA VAL A 157 -8.34 -8.65 19.67
C VAL A 157 -8.79 -10.04 19.23
N ALA A 158 -8.27 -10.55 18.12
CA ALA A 158 -8.55 -11.91 17.66
C ALA A 158 -8.10 -12.95 18.68
N GLY A 159 -6.87 -12.84 19.19
CA GLY A 159 -6.36 -13.74 20.23
C GLY A 159 -7.21 -13.70 21.51
N ALA A 160 -7.51 -12.52 22.03
CA ALA A 160 -8.24 -12.38 23.30
C ALA A 160 -9.71 -12.85 23.22
N SER A 161 -10.36 -12.74 22.06
CA SER A 161 -11.79 -13.07 21.91
C SER A 161 -12.05 -14.45 21.28
N LEU A 162 -11.11 -14.99 20.49
CA LEU A 162 -11.29 -16.26 19.79
C LEU A 162 -10.44 -17.41 20.37
N PHE A 163 -9.47 -17.16 21.25
CA PHE A 163 -8.61 -18.22 21.77
C PHE A 163 -9.39 -19.22 22.65
N GLY A 164 -9.32 -20.51 22.28
CA GLY A 164 -10.00 -21.59 22.99
C GLY A 164 -11.43 -21.90 22.54
N ASN A 165 -11.97 -21.17 21.55
CA ASN A 165 -13.26 -21.50 20.93
C ASN A 165 -13.08 -22.50 19.78
N GLU A 166 -13.89 -23.58 19.75
CA GLU A 166 -13.85 -24.58 18.67
C GLU A 166 -14.34 -24.01 17.32
N ASP A 167 -15.20 -22.97 17.35
CA ASP A 167 -15.71 -22.28 16.15
C ASP A 167 -14.77 -21.18 15.61
N ALA A 168 -13.65 -20.91 16.29
CA ALA A 168 -12.71 -19.85 15.94
C ALA A 168 -11.88 -20.07 14.65
N PRO A 169 -11.42 -21.30 14.31
CA PRO A 169 -10.52 -21.50 13.17
C PRO A 169 -11.12 -21.09 11.82
N ASP A 170 -12.45 -21.16 11.71
CA ASP A 170 -13.20 -20.86 10.49
C ASP A 170 -14.06 -19.58 10.61
N ALA A 171 -13.82 -18.76 11.64
CA ALA A 171 -14.59 -17.56 11.88
C ALA A 171 -14.39 -16.54 10.73
N ASP A 172 -15.42 -16.41 9.89
CA ASP A 172 -15.49 -15.38 8.87
C ASP A 172 -15.70 -13.99 9.49
N ILE A 173 -15.71 -12.94 8.67
CA ILE A 173 -15.93 -11.56 9.13
C ILE A 173 -17.22 -11.43 9.97
N PHE A 174 -18.24 -12.24 9.67
CA PHE A 174 -19.50 -12.25 10.41
C PHE A 174 -19.37 -12.99 11.75
N GLY A 175 -18.62 -14.09 11.78
CA GLY A 175 -18.22 -14.79 13.00
C GLY A 175 -17.45 -13.88 13.94
N ILE A 176 -16.43 -13.17 13.45
CA ILE A 176 -15.67 -12.19 14.23
C ILE A 176 -16.60 -11.09 14.78
N HIS A 177 -17.50 -10.54 13.96
CA HIS A 177 -18.46 -9.53 14.44
C HIS A 177 -19.30 -10.06 15.61
N ARG A 178 -19.87 -11.28 15.47
CA ARG A 178 -20.69 -11.90 16.53
C ARG A 178 -19.87 -12.18 17.79
N LEU A 179 -18.70 -12.78 17.64
CA LEU A 179 -17.81 -13.08 18.76
C LEU A 179 -17.39 -11.80 19.48
N LEU A 180 -17.12 -10.70 18.77
CA LEU A 180 -16.85 -9.41 19.42
C LEU A 180 -18.07 -8.81 20.11
N THR A 181 -19.27 -8.96 19.52
CA THR A 181 -20.54 -8.55 20.14
C THR A 181 -20.79 -9.31 21.44
N ASP A 182 -20.57 -10.63 21.44
CA ASP A 182 -20.94 -11.52 22.54
C ASP A 182 -19.86 -11.59 23.63
N SER A 183 -18.58 -11.58 23.26
CA SER A 183 -17.45 -11.70 24.21
C SER A 183 -16.99 -10.38 24.81
N ILE A 184 -17.15 -9.25 24.10
CA ILE A 184 -16.67 -7.94 24.58
C ILE A 184 -17.84 -7.01 24.91
N SER A 185 -18.64 -6.63 23.91
CA SER A 185 -19.86 -5.82 24.08
C SER A 185 -20.58 -5.61 22.75
N GLY A 186 -21.89 -5.31 22.80
CA GLY A 186 -22.65 -4.89 21.61
C GLY A 186 -22.07 -3.67 20.87
N ALA A 187 -21.39 -2.77 21.59
CA ALA A 187 -20.70 -1.64 20.99
C ALA A 187 -19.43 -2.07 20.22
N ALA A 188 -18.72 -3.11 20.66
CA ALA A 188 -17.49 -3.57 20.00
C ALA A 188 -17.75 -4.08 18.58
N GLY A 189 -18.84 -4.84 18.37
CA GLY A 189 -19.24 -5.33 17.04
C GLY A 189 -19.60 -4.20 16.07
N THR A 190 -20.37 -3.19 16.53
CA THR A 190 -20.73 -2.05 15.69
C THR A 190 -19.53 -1.19 15.31
N ILE A 191 -18.60 -0.98 16.25
CA ILE A 191 -17.32 -0.29 16.01
C ILE A 191 -16.46 -1.07 14.98
N PHE A 192 -16.42 -2.41 15.08
CA PHE A 192 -15.71 -3.26 14.12
C PHE A 192 -16.30 -3.14 12.71
N ALA A 193 -17.62 -3.22 12.58
CA ALA A 193 -18.32 -3.08 11.31
C ALA A 193 -18.10 -1.70 10.66
N LEU A 194 -18.11 -0.64 11.46
CA LEU A 194 -17.82 0.72 10.99
C LEU A 194 -16.37 0.84 10.51
N ALA A 195 -15.40 0.30 11.27
CA ALA A 195 -14.00 0.30 10.88
C ALA A 195 -13.77 -0.45 9.55
N LEU A 196 -14.40 -1.61 9.36
CA LEU A 196 -14.35 -2.37 8.09
C LEU A 196 -14.93 -1.58 6.92
N LEU A 197 -16.06 -0.90 7.12
CA LEU A 197 -16.68 -0.07 6.09
C LEU A 197 -15.77 1.09 5.67
N LEU A 198 -15.21 1.82 6.64
CA LEU A 198 -14.31 2.95 6.39
C LEU A 198 -13.02 2.50 5.68
N SER A 199 -12.45 1.36 6.08
CA SER A 199 -11.28 0.76 5.43
C SER A 199 -11.57 0.40 3.96
N GLY A 200 -12.71 -0.23 3.68
CA GLY A 200 -13.12 -0.58 2.31
C GLY A 200 -13.36 0.62 1.39
N VAL A 201 -13.87 1.73 1.94
CA VAL A 201 -14.02 2.99 1.19
C VAL A 201 -12.65 3.57 0.83
N SER A 202 -11.71 3.60 1.78
CA SER A 202 -10.33 4.07 1.58
C SER A 202 -9.62 3.27 0.50
N ALA A 203 -9.60 1.93 0.64
CA ALA A 203 -8.96 1.01 -0.29
C ALA A 203 -9.48 1.19 -1.73
N GLY A 204 -10.79 1.40 -1.90
CA GLY A 204 -11.38 1.62 -3.22
C GLY A 204 -10.87 2.88 -3.95
N ILE A 205 -10.49 3.93 -3.21
CA ILE A 205 -9.95 5.15 -3.82
C ILE A 205 -8.48 4.94 -4.21
N VAL A 206 -7.68 4.42 -3.28
CA VAL A 206 -6.25 4.08 -3.47
C VAL A 206 -6.08 3.15 -4.68
N CYS A 207 -6.88 2.08 -4.79
CA CYS A 207 -6.84 1.15 -5.92
C CYS A 207 -7.15 1.82 -7.26
N THR A 208 -8.06 2.79 -7.29
CA THR A 208 -8.38 3.51 -8.53
C THR A 208 -7.18 4.33 -8.99
N ILE A 209 -6.49 5.01 -8.06
CA ILE A 209 -5.33 5.86 -8.36
C ILE A 209 -4.14 5.01 -8.77
N ALA A 210 -3.83 3.95 -8.03
CA ALA A 210 -2.74 3.04 -8.39
C ALA A 210 -3.02 2.36 -9.74
N GLY A 211 -4.27 1.94 -9.98
CA GLY A 211 -4.70 1.42 -11.27
C GLY A 211 -4.56 2.46 -12.39
N GLN A 212 -4.75 3.75 -12.11
CA GLN A 212 -4.45 4.84 -13.04
C GLN A 212 -2.98 4.88 -13.43
N MET A 213 -2.09 4.92 -12.44
CA MET A 213 -0.64 4.97 -12.64
C MET A 213 -0.12 3.76 -13.40
N VAL A 214 -0.56 2.55 -13.03
CA VAL A 214 -0.13 1.32 -13.72
C VAL A 214 -0.66 1.28 -15.16
N GLY A 215 -1.94 1.59 -15.38
CA GLY A 215 -2.51 1.52 -16.73
C GLY A 215 -1.97 2.59 -17.68
N GLU A 216 -1.66 3.79 -17.18
CA GLU A 216 -1.05 4.85 -18.01
C GLU A 216 0.44 4.62 -18.22
N GLY A 217 1.16 4.08 -17.23
CA GLY A 217 2.60 3.83 -17.33
C GLY A 217 2.96 2.55 -18.09
N ALA A 218 2.26 1.44 -17.83
CA ALA A 218 2.60 0.13 -18.40
C ALA A 218 1.82 -0.19 -19.70
N LEU A 219 0.56 0.23 -19.79
CA LEU A 219 -0.33 -0.08 -20.93
C LEU A 219 -0.58 1.13 -21.84
N ASN A 220 -0.06 2.32 -21.49
CA ASN A 220 -0.36 3.60 -22.17
C ASN A 220 -1.87 3.87 -22.37
N TRP A 221 -2.73 3.26 -21.54
CA TRP A 221 -4.16 3.35 -21.67
C TRP A 221 -4.72 4.48 -20.82
N LYS A 222 -5.20 5.54 -21.47
CA LYS A 222 -5.85 6.68 -20.83
C LYS A 222 -7.35 6.40 -20.69
N MET A 223 -7.82 6.21 -19.46
CA MET A 223 -9.25 6.10 -19.14
C MET A 223 -9.62 7.09 -18.05
N ARG A 224 -10.85 7.63 -18.11
CA ARG A 224 -11.38 8.47 -17.03
C ARG A 224 -11.42 7.69 -15.69
N PRO A 225 -11.05 8.29 -14.55
CA PRO A 225 -10.97 7.60 -13.26
C PRO A 225 -12.27 6.86 -12.87
N TRP A 226 -13.43 7.45 -13.18
CA TRP A 226 -14.74 6.87 -12.86
C TRP A 226 -14.98 5.54 -13.59
N LEU A 227 -14.47 5.41 -14.82
CA LEU A 227 -14.76 4.31 -15.73
C LEU A 227 -13.81 3.18 -15.41
N ARG A 228 -12.56 3.53 -15.09
CA ARG A 228 -11.60 2.57 -14.54
C ARG A 228 -12.12 1.97 -13.24
N ARG A 229 -12.62 2.79 -12.31
CA ARG A 229 -13.21 2.28 -11.06
C ARG A 229 -14.42 1.40 -11.30
N LEU A 230 -15.32 1.79 -12.22
CA LEU A 230 -16.48 0.97 -12.55
C LEU A 230 -16.03 -0.38 -13.12
N ALA A 231 -15.15 -0.37 -14.11
CA ALA A 231 -14.64 -1.59 -14.74
C ALA A 231 -13.90 -2.50 -13.74
N THR A 232 -12.97 -1.97 -12.95
CA THR A 232 -12.21 -2.78 -11.97
C THR A 232 -13.12 -3.31 -10.87
N ARG A 233 -14.12 -2.54 -10.43
CA ARG A 233 -15.13 -3.05 -9.48
C ARG A 233 -16.04 -4.09 -10.10
N SER A 234 -16.50 -3.91 -11.33
CA SER A 234 -17.31 -4.92 -12.01
C SER A 234 -16.53 -6.23 -12.11
N ILE A 235 -15.28 -6.18 -12.58
CA ILE A 235 -14.42 -7.37 -12.70
C ILE A 235 -14.17 -8.04 -11.34
N SER A 236 -13.98 -7.25 -10.27
CA SER A 236 -13.71 -7.80 -8.93
C SER A 236 -14.97 -8.28 -8.19
N VAL A 237 -16.11 -7.63 -8.37
CA VAL A 237 -17.35 -7.93 -7.63
C VAL A 237 -18.12 -9.07 -8.28
N THR A 238 -18.10 -9.20 -9.61
CA THR A 238 -18.78 -10.28 -10.32
C THR A 238 -18.42 -11.69 -9.81
N PRO A 239 -17.13 -12.10 -9.71
CA PRO A 239 -16.79 -13.42 -9.20
C PRO A 239 -17.23 -13.59 -7.74
N SER A 240 -17.10 -12.55 -6.91
CA SER A 240 -17.55 -12.59 -5.51
C SER A 240 -19.07 -12.78 -5.39
N ILE A 241 -19.87 -12.14 -6.24
CA ILE A 241 -21.33 -12.34 -6.29
C ILE A 241 -21.67 -13.76 -6.72
N VAL A 242 -21.00 -14.29 -7.75
CA VAL A 242 -21.23 -15.66 -8.23
C VAL A 242 -20.90 -16.67 -7.15
N ILE A 243 -19.76 -16.53 -6.47
CA ILE A 243 -19.35 -17.41 -5.37
C ILE A 243 -20.32 -17.30 -4.18
N ALA A 244 -20.73 -16.08 -3.83
CA ALA A 244 -21.72 -15.87 -2.77
C ALA A 244 -23.07 -16.53 -3.08
N GLY A 245 -23.52 -16.49 -4.34
CA GLY A 245 -24.77 -17.11 -4.77
C GLY A 245 -24.70 -18.64 -4.87
N ALA A 246 -23.55 -19.20 -5.27
CA ALA A 246 -23.40 -20.64 -5.50
C ALA A 246 -22.93 -21.42 -4.26
N VAL A 247 -21.96 -20.90 -3.52
CA VAL A 247 -21.28 -21.59 -2.41
C VAL A 247 -21.63 -20.98 -1.04
N GLY A 248 -22.10 -19.73 -1.02
CA GLY A 248 -22.41 -19.02 0.21
C GLY A 248 -21.17 -18.44 0.90
N ARG A 249 -21.24 -18.25 2.23
CA ARG A 249 -20.27 -17.46 3.00
C ARG A 249 -18.87 -18.05 3.02
N GLN A 250 -18.76 -19.38 3.21
CA GLN A 250 -17.47 -20.08 3.24
C GLN A 250 -16.71 -19.90 1.93
N GLY A 251 -17.41 -19.95 0.78
CA GLY A 251 -16.79 -19.69 -0.52
C GLY A 251 -16.24 -18.27 -0.64
N VAL A 252 -16.94 -17.27 -0.12
CA VAL A 252 -16.46 -15.87 -0.12
C VAL A 252 -15.23 -15.70 0.76
N SER A 253 -15.21 -16.32 1.95
CA SER A 253 -14.05 -16.30 2.85
C SER A 253 -12.83 -16.97 2.21
N ALA A 254 -13.02 -18.15 1.60
CA ALA A 254 -11.97 -18.85 0.87
C ALA A 254 -11.44 -18.01 -0.31
N ALA A 255 -12.32 -17.34 -1.06
CA ALA A 255 -11.92 -16.45 -2.15
C ALA A 255 -11.12 -15.24 -1.66
N LEU A 256 -11.47 -14.68 -0.49
CA LEU A 256 -10.71 -13.60 0.15
C LEU A 256 -9.30 -14.08 0.53
N ASN A 257 -9.18 -15.23 1.20
CA ASN A 257 -7.88 -15.80 1.58
C ASN A 257 -7.03 -16.12 0.34
N ALA A 258 -7.62 -16.75 -0.68
CA ALA A 258 -6.95 -17.04 -1.94
C ALA A 258 -6.46 -15.77 -2.64
N SER A 259 -7.23 -14.69 -2.61
CA SER A 259 -6.83 -13.41 -3.20
C SER A 259 -5.57 -12.82 -2.54
N GLN A 260 -5.42 -12.98 -1.21
CA GLN A 260 -4.21 -12.55 -0.50
C GLN A 260 -2.99 -13.37 -0.89
N VAL A 261 -3.16 -14.68 -1.08
CA VAL A 261 -2.08 -15.55 -1.57
C VAL A 261 -1.65 -15.16 -2.98
N VAL A 262 -2.59 -14.92 -3.89
CA VAL A 262 -2.30 -14.44 -5.24
C VAL A 262 -1.51 -13.13 -5.19
N LEU A 263 -1.89 -12.20 -4.30
CA LEU A 263 -1.17 -10.94 -4.12
C LEU A 263 0.26 -11.17 -3.65
N SER A 264 0.46 -12.08 -2.70
CA SER A 264 1.79 -12.47 -2.21
C SER A 264 2.65 -13.04 -3.34
N VAL A 265 2.08 -13.90 -4.20
CA VAL A 265 2.78 -14.51 -5.34
C VAL A 265 3.20 -13.46 -6.39
N VAL A 266 2.42 -12.40 -6.59
CA VAL A 266 2.75 -11.30 -7.52
C VAL A 266 3.89 -10.43 -6.97
N LEU A 267 4.05 -10.33 -5.65
CA LEU A 267 4.96 -9.40 -5.01
C LEU A 267 6.44 -9.56 -5.44
N PRO A 268 7.05 -10.76 -5.50
CA PRO A 268 8.41 -10.95 -6.01
C PRO A 268 8.63 -10.41 -7.43
N PHE A 269 7.64 -10.55 -8.32
CA PHE A 269 7.73 -10.10 -9.71
C PHE A 269 7.69 -8.58 -9.82
N VAL A 270 6.99 -7.89 -8.92
CA VAL A 270 6.96 -6.42 -8.87
C VAL A 270 8.19 -5.85 -8.17
N THR A 271 8.67 -6.52 -7.12
CA THR A 271 9.80 -6.04 -6.30
C THR A 271 11.17 -6.33 -6.93
N ALA A 272 11.34 -7.42 -7.69
CA ALA A 272 12.59 -7.74 -8.39
C ALA A 272 13.08 -6.61 -9.33
N PRO A 273 12.27 -6.08 -10.28
CA PRO A 273 12.71 -4.98 -11.13
C PRO A 273 12.94 -3.70 -10.32
N LEU A 274 12.16 -3.45 -9.27
CA LEU A 274 12.35 -2.29 -8.40
C LEU A 274 13.72 -2.34 -7.70
N ILE A 275 14.11 -3.48 -7.13
CA ILE A 275 15.41 -3.68 -6.50
C ILE A 275 16.52 -3.51 -7.55
N TYR A 276 16.35 -4.10 -8.74
CA TYR A 276 17.31 -3.97 -9.83
C TYR A 276 17.55 -2.51 -10.27
N PHE A 277 16.47 -1.73 -10.47
CA PHE A 277 16.59 -0.33 -10.88
C PHE A 277 17.18 0.56 -9.77
N THR A 278 16.79 0.33 -8.52
CA THR A 278 17.25 1.13 -7.37
C THR A 278 18.71 0.86 -6.99
N CYS A 279 19.25 -0.32 -7.32
CA CYS A 279 20.65 -0.68 -7.03
C CYS A 279 21.62 -0.34 -8.18
N ARG A 280 21.13 0.00 -9.38
CA ARG A 280 21.99 0.31 -10.53
C ARG A 280 22.24 1.81 -10.69
N HIS A 281 23.52 2.20 -10.64
CA HIS A 281 23.97 3.57 -10.92
C HIS A 281 23.52 4.10 -12.30
N LYS A 282 23.33 3.21 -13.30
CA LYS A 282 22.84 3.61 -14.62
C LYS A 282 21.46 4.30 -14.56
N TYR A 283 20.58 3.87 -13.65
CA TYR A 283 19.22 4.39 -13.54
C TYR A 283 19.04 5.38 -12.38
N MET A 284 19.85 5.24 -11.33
CA MET A 284 19.81 6.11 -10.15
C MET A 284 20.91 7.18 -10.19
N THR A 285 20.91 8.00 -11.23
CA THR A 285 21.77 9.18 -11.36
C THR A 285 20.96 10.42 -11.66
N VAL A 286 21.34 11.53 -11.05
CA VAL A 286 20.70 12.83 -11.24
C VAL A 286 21.81 13.85 -11.49
N ARG A 287 21.62 14.74 -12.46
CA ARG A 287 22.52 15.87 -12.67
C ARG A 287 22.32 16.91 -11.57
N ASP A 288 23.40 17.44 -11.02
CA ASP A 288 23.31 18.56 -10.08
C ASP A 288 22.80 19.82 -10.79
N GLY A 289 21.98 20.62 -10.12
CA GLY A 289 21.39 21.86 -10.65
C GLY A 289 19.88 22.02 -10.51
N GLU A 290 19.35 23.04 -11.20
CA GLU A 290 17.94 23.42 -11.24
C GLU A 290 17.08 22.42 -12.03
N ALA A 291 15.76 22.52 -11.86
CA ALA A 291 14.82 21.66 -12.57
C ALA A 291 14.75 22.03 -14.05
N ARG A 292 14.51 21.03 -14.91
CA ARG A 292 14.59 21.18 -16.37
C ARG A 292 13.43 20.47 -17.07
N PRO A 293 13.00 20.94 -18.24
CA PRO A 293 12.13 20.17 -19.11
C PRO A 293 12.90 18.95 -19.64
N ARG A 294 12.25 17.79 -19.69
CA ARG A 294 12.80 16.55 -20.26
C ARG A 294 12.66 16.62 -21.78
N ASN A 295 13.70 17.12 -22.43
CA ASN A 295 13.80 17.06 -23.89
C ASN A 295 14.42 15.71 -24.28
N GLY A 296 13.96 15.10 -25.39
CA GLY A 296 14.40 13.76 -25.84
C GLY A 296 15.90 13.59 -26.12
N VAL A 297 16.70 14.65 -25.97
CA VAL A 297 18.17 14.71 -26.17
C VAL A 297 18.94 14.37 -24.87
N ASP A 298 18.27 14.31 -23.72
CA ASP A 298 18.93 14.15 -22.42
C ASP A 298 19.51 12.75 -22.14
N GLU A 299 19.03 11.69 -22.80
CA GLU A 299 19.52 10.31 -22.56
C GLU A 299 20.93 10.05 -23.08
N GLU A 300 21.31 10.59 -24.25
CA GLU A 300 22.68 10.46 -24.79
C GLU A 300 23.67 11.39 -24.09
N THR A 301 23.21 12.57 -23.67
CA THR A 301 24.08 13.61 -23.09
C THR A 301 24.39 13.36 -21.59
N LEU A 302 23.67 12.44 -20.92
CA LEU A 302 23.83 12.15 -19.48
C LEU A 302 25.22 11.58 -19.15
N GLN A 303 25.89 10.96 -20.13
CA GLN A 303 27.15 10.25 -19.92
C GLN A 303 28.38 11.16 -19.89
N GLU A 304 28.28 12.39 -20.43
CA GLU A 304 29.36 13.39 -20.51
C GLU A 304 29.17 14.60 -19.59
N ALA A 305 28.08 14.62 -18.79
CA ALA A 305 27.74 15.78 -17.96
C ALA A 305 28.58 15.86 -16.67
N VAL A 306 29.32 16.95 -16.53
CA VAL A 306 29.99 17.36 -15.28
C VAL A 306 28.93 17.56 -14.18
N GLY A 307 29.08 16.87 -13.03
CA GLY A 307 28.18 17.03 -11.87
C GLY A 307 27.09 15.95 -11.69
N LEU A 308 27.35 14.69 -12.04
CA LEU A 308 26.41 13.59 -11.76
C LEU A 308 26.43 13.19 -10.27
N VAL A 309 25.28 13.30 -9.61
CA VAL A 309 25.06 12.79 -8.26
C VAL A 309 24.47 11.38 -8.36
N LYS A 310 25.21 10.39 -7.86
CA LYS A 310 24.73 9.00 -7.74
C LYS A 310 23.77 8.92 -6.56
N MET A 311 22.56 8.42 -6.81
CA MET A 311 21.49 8.23 -5.83
C MET A 311 21.12 6.75 -5.64
N ALA A 312 21.99 5.84 -6.10
CA ALA A 312 21.75 4.40 -5.95
C ALA A 312 21.78 4.01 -4.48
N ASN A 313 21.00 2.98 -4.15
CA ASN A 313 20.97 2.40 -2.81
C ASN A 313 22.38 2.00 -2.35
N SER A 314 22.64 2.19 -1.05
CA SER A 314 23.87 1.71 -0.42
C SER A 314 23.96 0.18 -0.50
N TRP A 315 25.18 -0.36 -0.41
CA TRP A 315 25.38 -1.81 -0.49
C TRP A 315 24.62 -2.59 0.60
N TYR A 316 24.50 -2.02 1.81
CA TYR A 316 23.78 -2.63 2.93
C TYR A 316 22.26 -2.61 2.75
N THR A 317 21.70 -1.52 2.18
CA THR A 317 20.27 -1.46 1.85
C THR A 317 19.93 -2.40 0.69
N ALA A 318 20.81 -2.50 -0.31
CA ALA A 318 20.69 -3.46 -1.39
C ALA A 318 20.74 -4.91 -0.89
N ALA A 319 21.71 -5.25 -0.03
CA ALA A 319 21.82 -6.59 0.56
C ALA A 319 20.59 -6.97 1.38
N LEU A 320 20.09 -6.04 2.22
CA LEU A 320 18.87 -6.26 3.00
C LEU A 320 17.65 -6.44 2.09
N ALA A 321 17.51 -5.62 1.05
CA ALA A 321 16.39 -5.72 0.10
C ALA A 321 16.40 -7.06 -0.65
N VAL A 322 17.57 -7.53 -1.07
CA VAL A 322 17.73 -8.84 -1.72
C VAL A 322 17.42 -9.96 -0.73
N LEU A 323 17.88 -9.87 0.52
CA LEU A 323 17.57 -10.87 1.56
C LEU A 323 16.06 -10.96 1.82
N VAL A 324 15.38 -9.83 2.00
CA VAL A 324 13.92 -9.78 2.17
C VAL A 324 13.22 -10.36 0.95
N TRP A 325 13.68 -10.02 -0.25
CA TRP A 325 13.13 -10.57 -1.50
C TRP A 325 13.28 -12.09 -1.58
N VAL A 326 14.45 -12.63 -1.24
CA VAL A 326 14.71 -14.08 -1.23
C VAL A 326 13.80 -14.78 -0.22
N ILE A 327 13.62 -14.21 0.98
CA ILE A 327 12.71 -14.76 2.00
C ILE A 327 11.28 -14.81 1.47
N ILE A 328 10.78 -13.70 0.91
CA ILE A 328 9.42 -13.63 0.34
C ILE A 328 9.25 -14.63 -0.81
N ALA A 329 10.23 -14.72 -1.71
CA ALA A 329 10.19 -15.66 -2.82
C ALA A 329 10.18 -17.12 -2.34
N ALA A 330 11.03 -17.46 -1.36
CA ALA A 330 11.08 -18.80 -0.77
C ALA A 330 9.78 -19.16 -0.05
N MET A 331 9.23 -18.23 0.74
CA MET A 331 7.93 -18.42 1.42
C MET A 331 6.79 -18.63 0.42
N ASN A 332 6.76 -17.84 -0.67
CA ASN A 332 5.74 -18.02 -1.73
C ASN A 332 5.88 -19.36 -2.45
N VAL A 333 7.11 -19.80 -2.75
CA VAL A 333 7.34 -21.11 -3.37
C VAL A 333 6.91 -22.23 -2.41
N ALA A 334 7.27 -22.15 -1.13
CA ALA A 334 6.84 -23.10 -0.12
C ALA A 334 5.31 -23.15 -0.02
N ASN A 335 4.65 -21.99 0.00
CA ASN A 335 3.20 -21.90 0.06
C ASN A 335 2.53 -22.54 -1.17
N LEU A 336 3.04 -22.26 -2.38
CA LEU A 336 2.53 -22.87 -3.62
C LEU A 336 2.72 -24.39 -3.64
N VAL A 337 3.86 -24.88 -3.13
CA VAL A 337 4.13 -26.32 -3.03
C VAL A 337 3.20 -26.98 -2.01
N LEU A 338 2.97 -26.35 -0.85
CA LEU A 338 2.05 -26.86 0.16
C LEU A 338 0.61 -26.91 -0.36
N LEU A 339 0.17 -25.85 -1.04
CA LEU A 339 -1.15 -25.76 -1.66
C LEU A 339 -1.31 -26.79 -2.78
N GLY A 340 -0.27 -27.02 -3.59
CA GLY A 340 -0.25 -28.04 -4.64
C GLY A 340 -0.21 -29.49 -4.14
N LYS A 341 0.26 -29.73 -2.91
CA LYS A 341 0.28 -31.06 -2.27
C LYS A 341 -1.01 -31.39 -1.51
N GLY A 342 -2.04 -30.53 -1.61
CA GLY A 342 -3.34 -30.75 -0.96
C GLY A 342 -3.37 -30.34 0.51
N GLY A 343 -2.62 -29.31 0.90
CA GLY A 343 -2.67 -28.76 2.25
C GLY A 343 -4.05 -28.18 2.58
N GLU A 344 -4.76 -28.86 3.49
CA GLU A 344 -5.91 -28.34 4.23
C GLU A 344 -5.53 -27.20 5.19
#